data_AF-A0AAN7CM19-F1
#
_entry.id   AF-A0AAN7CM19-F1
#
_cell.length_a   1.000
_cell.length_b   1.000
_cell.length_c   1.000
_cell.angle_alpha   90.00
_cell.angle_beta   90.00
_cell.angle_gamma   90.00
#
_symmetry.space_group_name_H-M   'P 1'
#
loop_
_entity.id
_entity.type
_entity.pdbx_description
1 polymer ?
#
loop_
_entity_poly.entity_id
_entity_poly.type
_entity_poly.pdbx_seq_one_letter_code
_entity_poly.pdbx_strand_id
1 'polypeptide(L)'
;RYCHKYKCFAASVFDGRHLLILVFQAETVAQIKQQNCPVTGLIFSRTCETLRYGLFRTVTHQIRRMQAAAALSVTLDGYVRKFRWWSGDPYWVDGNDNEHGVHPNGYIRIFNPYGAWFWAYVDGNPVLDLNGQPVWDTVSLEL
;
A
#
# COMPACT_ATOMS: atom_id res chain seq x y z
N ARG A 1 -18.81 -4.63 11.99
CA ARG A 1 -18.67 -5.98 12.63
C ARG A 1 -17.97 -7.00 11.72
N TYR A 2 -18.38 -7.14 10.45
CA TYR A 2 -17.76 -8.09 9.50
C TYR A 2 -16.26 -7.83 9.30
N CYS A 3 -15.86 -6.63 8.89
CA CYS A 3 -14.47 -6.26 8.61
C CYS A 3 -13.51 -6.53 9.76
N HIS A 4 -13.88 -6.12 10.98
CA HIS A 4 -13.12 -6.43 12.19
C HIS A 4 -13.00 -7.95 12.45
N LYS A 5 -14.09 -8.73 12.28
CA LYS A 5 -14.08 -10.17 12.55
C LYS A 5 -13.08 -10.90 11.63
N TYR A 6 -13.06 -10.54 10.35
CA TYR A 6 -12.21 -11.18 9.34
C TYR A 6 -10.88 -10.44 9.11
N LYS A 7 -10.56 -9.45 9.94
CA LYS A 7 -9.35 -8.61 9.82
C LYS A 7 -9.18 -8.02 8.40
N CYS A 8 -10.29 -7.73 7.72
CA CYS A 8 -10.28 -7.09 6.41
C CYS A 8 -10.58 -5.60 6.55
N PHE A 9 -9.93 -4.79 5.71
CA PHE A 9 -10.12 -3.34 5.66
C PHE A 9 -11.18 -2.94 4.64
N ALA A 10 -11.74 -3.89 3.88
CA ALA A 10 -12.74 -3.61 2.88
C ALA A 10 -13.93 -4.56 2.97
N ALA A 11 -15.12 -4.07 2.63
CA ALA A 11 -16.33 -4.84 2.42
C ALA A 11 -16.96 -4.45 1.09
N SER A 12 -17.54 -5.41 0.40
CA SER A 12 -18.25 -5.18 -0.86
C SER A 12 -19.68 -5.69 -0.78
N VAL A 13 -20.62 -4.96 -1.37
CA VAL A 13 -22.02 -5.34 -1.51
C VAL A 13 -22.46 -5.09 -2.95
N PHE A 14 -23.17 -6.05 -3.53
CA PHE A 14 -23.71 -5.95 -4.88
C PHE A 14 -25.21 -6.22 -4.86
N ASP A 15 -26.00 -5.32 -5.44
CA ASP A 15 -27.47 -5.40 -5.48
C ASP A 15 -28.02 -5.85 -6.85
N GLY A 16 -27.15 -6.25 -7.78
CA GLY A 16 -27.52 -6.57 -9.17
C GLY A 16 -27.40 -5.39 -10.15
N ARG A 17 -27.27 -4.16 -9.64
CA ARG A 17 -27.17 -2.93 -10.43
C ARG A 17 -25.96 -2.07 -10.05
N HIS A 18 -25.58 -2.05 -8.78
CA HIS A 18 -24.47 -1.30 -8.22
C HIS A 18 -23.59 -2.20 -7.38
N LEU A 19 -22.27 -2.05 -7.54
CA LEU A 19 -21.28 -2.59 -6.62
C LEU A 19 -20.79 -1.46 -5.72
N LEU A 20 -21.02 -1.59 -4.42
CA LEU A 20 -20.46 -0.73 -3.39
C LEU A 20 -19.25 -1.43 -2.78
N ILE A 21 -18.10 -0.76 -2.75
CA ILE A 21 -16.92 -1.19 -1.99
C ILE A 21 -16.63 -0.13 -0.94
N LEU A 22 -16.65 -0.52 0.33
CA LEU A 22 -16.27 0.31 1.46
C LEU A 22 -14.84 -0.05 1.87
N VAL A 23 -13.97 0.94 2.00
CA VAL A 23 -12.56 0.81 2.41
C VAL A 23 -12.36 1.60 3.69
N PHE A 24 -12.10 0.90 4.80
CA PHE A 24 -11.79 1.48 6.10
C PHE A 24 -10.33 1.94 6.14
N GLN A 25 -10.10 3.22 6.36
CA GLN A 25 -8.76 3.81 6.47
C GLN A 25 -8.22 3.69 7.90
N ALA A 26 -8.32 2.50 8.48
CA ALA A 26 -7.76 2.21 9.80
C ALA A 26 -6.25 1.94 9.68
N GLU A 27 -5.48 2.28 10.70
CA GLU A 27 -4.06 1.91 10.85
C GLU A 27 -3.92 0.57 11.57
N THR A 28 -4.93 0.18 12.35
CA THR A 28 -4.97 -1.09 13.07
C THR A 28 -6.33 -1.78 12.94
N VAL A 29 -6.36 -3.10 13.13
CA VAL A 29 -7.62 -3.88 13.13
C VAL A 29 -8.60 -3.35 14.20
N ALA A 30 -8.09 -2.87 15.34
CA ALA A 30 -8.91 -2.35 16.43
C ALA A 30 -9.64 -1.06 16.04
N GLN A 31 -8.97 -0.17 15.28
CA GLN A 31 -9.54 1.10 14.85
C GLN A 31 -10.75 0.95 13.92
N ILE A 32 -10.92 -0.19 13.23
CA ILE A 32 -12.14 -0.46 12.40
C ILE A 32 -13.44 -0.35 13.20
N LYS A 33 -13.40 -0.63 14.51
CA LYS A 33 -14.58 -0.52 15.39
C LYS A 33 -14.89 0.90 15.84
N GLN A 34 -13.94 1.82 15.70
CA GLN A 34 -14.11 3.18 16.17
C GLN A 34 -15.11 3.91 15.26
N GLN A 35 -16.02 4.67 15.86
CA GLN A 35 -17.08 5.38 15.13
C GLN A 35 -16.52 6.45 14.17
N ASN A 36 -15.34 6.98 14.47
CA ASN A 36 -14.65 8.00 13.68
C ASN A 36 -13.66 7.43 12.66
N CYS A 37 -13.60 6.10 12.45
CA CYS A 37 -12.74 5.52 11.42
C CYS A 37 -13.18 6.01 10.03
N PRO A 38 -12.31 6.71 9.26
CA PRO A 38 -12.68 7.18 7.94
C PRO A 38 -12.96 6.01 7.00
N VAL A 39 -14.03 6.13 6.20
CA VAL A 39 -14.43 5.10 5.23
C VAL A 39 -14.53 5.73 3.84
N THR A 40 -13.77 5.20 2.89
CA THR A 40 -13.92 5.54 1.47
C THR A 40 -14.94 4.61 0.83
N GLY A 41 -16.00 5.17 0.25
CA GLY A 41 -16.96 4.45 -0.56
C GLY A 41 -16.61 4.56 -2.04
N LEU A 42 -16.50 3.42 -2.73
CA LEU A 42 -16.44 3.33 -4.18
C LEU A 42 -17.76 2.74 -4.68
N ILE A 43 -18.48 3.47 -5.51
CA ILE A 43 -19.76 3.04 -6.07
C ILE A 43 -19.59 2.85 -7.57
N PHE A 44 -19.86 1.64 -8.04
CA PHE A 44 -19.83 1.30 -9.46
C PHE A 44 -21.24 1.01 -9.93
N SER A 45 -21.68 1.69 -10.99
CA SER A 45 -22.90 1.33 -11.71
C SER A 45 -22.59 0.29 -12.79
N ARG A 46 -23.52 -0.63 -13.03
CA ARG A 46 -23.47 -1.62 -14.12
C ARG A 46 -23.19 -1.01 -15.50
N THR A 47 -23.58 0.25 -15.71
CA THR A 47 -23.45 0.94 -17.01
C THR A 47 -22.13 1.69 -17.19
N CYS A 48 -21.21 1.63 -16.22
CA CYS A 48 -20.07 2.53 -16.17
C CYS A 48 -18.74 1.77 -16.34
N GLU A 49 -17.85 2.26 -17.21
CA GLU A 49 -16.48 1.71 -17.44
C GLU A 49 -15.62 1.70 -16.15
N THR A 50 -16.06 2.44 -15.14
CA THR A 50 -15.47 2.53 -13.80
C THR A 50 -15.32 1.20 -13.06
N LEU A 51 -16.06 0.13 -13.41
CA LEU A 51 -15.89 -1.16 -12.72
C LEU A 51 -14.48 -1.72 -12.90
N ARG A 52 -13.92 -1.64 -14.12
CA ARG A 52 -12.54 -2.08 -14.39
C ARG A 52 -11.54 -1.24 -13.58
N TYR A 53 -11.71 0.07 -13.56
CA TYR A 53 -10.85 0.99 -12.82
C TYR A 53 -10.94 0.78 -11.29
N GLY A 54 -12.16 0.55 -10.80
CA GLY A 54 -12.45 0.24 -9.42
C GLY A 54 -11.82 -1.04 -8.92
N LEU A 55 -12.07 -2.13 -9.66
CA LEU A 55 -11.47 -3.43 -9.40
C LEU A 55 -9.94 -3.35 -9.47
N PHE A 56 -9.40 -2.64 -10.46
CA PHE A 56 -7.96 -2.41 -10.56
C PHE A 56 -7.43 -1.75 -9.27
N ARG A 57 -8.00 -0.63 -8.82
CA ARG A 57 -7.55 0.04 -7.58
C ARG A 57 -7.68 -0.86 -6.35
N THR A 58 -8.78 -1.60 -6.21
CA THR A 58 -8.95 -2.54 -5.09
C THR A 58 -7.89 -3.63 -5.11
N VAL A 59 -7.64 -4.24 -6.27
CA VAL A 59 -6.61 -5.29 -6.43
C VAL A 59 -5.22 -4.70 -6.19
N THR A 60 -4.91 -3.52 -6.72
CA THR A 60 -3.63 -2.85 -6.47
C THR A 60 -3.38 -2.61 -4.98
N HIS A 61 -4.37 -2.11 -4.23
CA HIS A 61 -4.23 -1.94 -2.78
C HIS A 61 -4.00 -3.29 -2.07
N GLN A 62 -4.67 -4.37 -2.49
CA GLN A 62 -4.43 -5.70 -1.91
C GLN A 62 -3.02 -6.22 -2.19
N ILE A 63 -2.55 -6.06 -3.44
CA ILE A 63 -1.19 -6.45 -3.83
C ILE A 63 -0.16 -5.65 -3.03
N ARG A 64 -0.33 -4.34 -2.89
CA ARG A 64 0.54 -3.49 -2.07
C ARG A 64 0.59 -3.95 -0.61
N ARG A 65 -0.52 -4.39 -0.04
CA ARG A 65 -0.55 -4.95 1.33
C ARG A 65 0.20 -6.28 1.44
N MET A 66 0.08 -7.16 0.44
CA MET A 66 0.86 -8.40 0.41
C MET A 66 2.35 -8.11 0.30
N GLN A 67 2.73 -7.13 -0.52
CA GLN A 67 4.10 -6.65 -0.64
C GLN A 67 4.61 -6.04 0.67
N ALA A 68 3.79 -5.22 1.35
CA ALA A 68 4.12 -4.65 2.65
C ALA A 68 4.37 -5.74 3.72
N ALA A 69 3.67 -6.86 3.65
CA ALA A 69 3.90 -8.01 4.54
C ALA A 69 5.22 -8.75 4.25
N ALA A 70 5.71 -8.68 3.00
CA ALA A 70 6.98 -9.26 2.56
C ALA A 70 8.12 -8.22 2.50
N ALA A 71 7.92 -7.05 3.10
CA ALA A 71 8.84 -5.94 3.00
C ALA A 71 10.02 -6.07 3.96
N LEU A 72 11.19 -5.67 3.50
CA LEU A 72 12.42 -5.64 4.30
C LEU A 72 12.44 -4.40 5.22
N SER A 73 13.31 -4.38 6.22
CA SER A 73 13.57 -3.13 6.94
C SER A 73 14.46 -2.23 6.08
N VAL A 74 13.96 -1.07 5.68
CA VAL A 74 14.69 -0.11 4.85
C VAL A 74 14.84 1.21 5.59
N THR A 75 16.07 1.69 5.66
CA THR A 75 16.43 3.02 6.13
C THR A 75 17.30 3.68 5.06
N LEU A 76 16.91 4.86 4.60
CA LEU A 76 17.66 5.68 3.64
C LEU A 76 17.80 7.09 4.21
N ASP A 77 19.01 7.63 4.23
CA ASP A 77 19.30 9.00 4.70
C ASP A 77 18.68 9.36 6.08
N GLY A 78 18.61 8.38 6.98
CA GLY A 78 18.01 8.56 8.31
C GLY A 78 16.49 8.47 8.36
N TYR A 79 15.82 8.20 7.23
CA TYR A 79 14.38 7.96 7.15
C TYR A 79 14.09 6.45 7.12
N VAL A 80 13.19 6.00 7.97
CA VAL A 80 12.74 4.59 8.04
C VAL A 80 11.47 4.43 7.23
N ARG A 81 11.42 3.42 6.34
CA ARG A 81 10.24 3.14 5.54
C ARG A 81 9.22 2.29 6.31
N LYS A 82 7.97 2.76 6.36
CA LYS A 82 6.81 2.06 6.91
C LYS A 82 5.70 1.93 5.86
N PHE A 83 4.61 1.22 6.19
CA PHE A 83 3.47 1.03 5.29
C PHE A 83 2.14 1.32 5.97
N ARG A 84 1.23 1.96 5.23
CA ARG A 84 -0.16 2.14 5.67
C ARG A 84 -0.86 0.80 5.68
N TRP A 85 -1.47 0.44 6.81
CA TRP A 85 -2.12 -0.87 6.95
C TRP A 85 -3.27 -1.11 5.95
N TRP A 86 -4.04 -0.07 5.64
CA TRP A 86 -5.24 -0.17 4.80
C TRP A 86 -4.96 -0.11 3.28
N SER A 87 -3.89 0.56 2.83
CA SER A 87 -3.55 0.65 1.39
C SER A 87 -2.30 -0.14 1.00
N GLY A 88 -1.42 -0.43 1.96
CA GLY A 88 -0.08 -0.93 1.67
C GLY A 88 0.84 0.11 1.02
N ASP A 89 0.46 1.39 1.02
CA ASP A 89 1.33 2.44 0.49
C ASP A 89 2.51 2.69 1.43
N PRO A 90 3.73 2.83 0.89
CA PRO A 90 4.88 3.19 1.70
C PRO A 90 4.77 4.64 2.16
N TYR A 91 5.30 4.90 3.35
CA TYR A 91 5.59 6.23 3.85
C TYR A 91 6.92 6.19 4.63
N TRP A 92 7.49 7.36 4.89
CA TRP A 92 8.79 7.51 5.52
C TRP A 92 8.64 8.21 6.86
N VAL A 93 9.45 7.81 7.82
CA VAL A 93 9.48 8.41 9.16
C VAL A 93 10.89 8.88 9.47
N ASP A 94 11.02 10.14 9.87
CA ASP A 94 12.31 10.72 10.26
C ASP A 94 12.70 10.36 11.71
N GLY A 95 13.87 10.81 12.17
CA GLY A 95 14.32 10.59 13.55
C GLY A 95 13.48 11.29 14.63
N ASN A 96 12.54 12.16 14.26
CA ASN A 96 11.62 12.88 15.14
C ASN A 96 10.18 12.33 15.06
N ASP A 97 9.99 11.15 14.45
CA ASP A 97 8.69 10.53 14.21
C ASP A 97 7.74 11.32 13.27
N ASN A 98 8.25 12.24 12.45
CA ASN A 98 7.44 12.90 11.43
C ASN A 98 7.20 11.99 10.22
N GLU A 99 5.95 11.93 9.75
CA GLU A 99 5.57 11.14 8.57
C GLU A 99 5.66 11.92 7.26
N HIS A 100 6.22 11.27 6.24
CA HIS A 100 6.34 11.79 4.89
C HIS A 100 5.78 10.78 3.88
N GLY A 101 4.82 11.21 3.05
CA GLY A 101 4.22 10.34 2.02
C GLY A 101 5.18 9.98 0.88
N VAL A 102 6.25 10.74 0.70
CA VAL A 102 7.32 10.52 -0.27
C VAL A 102 8.66 10.67 0.44
N HIS A 103 9.72 10.00 -0.06
CA HIS A 103 11.05 10.19 0.52
C HIS A 103 11.50 11.64 0.28
N PRO A 104 11.98 12.39 1.29
CA PRO A 104 12.35 13.80 1.11
C PRO A 104 13.43 14.05 0.06
N ASN A 105 14.34 13.09 -0.14
CA ASN A 105 15.38 13.14 -1.19
C ASN A 105 14.91 12.61 -2.57
N GLY A 106 13.61 12.35 -2.75
CA GLY A 106 13.02 12.03 -4.04
C GLY A 106 13.15 10.57 -4.50
N TYR A 107 13.57 9.64 -3.64
CA TYR A 107 13.65 8.23 -4.02
C TYR A 107 12.29 7.66 -4.43
N ILE A 108 12.32 6.84 -5.48
CA ILE A 108 11.16 6.15 -6.04
C ILE A 108 11.32 4.64 -5.91
N ARG A 109 10.20 3.92 -5.93
CA ARG A 109 10.20 2.45 -6.01
C ARG A 109 10.07 2.03 -7.46
N ILE A 110 10.92 1.10 -7.87
CA ILE A 110 10.87 0.47 -9.19
C ILE A 110 10.60 -1.02 -9.03
N PHE A 111 9.67 -1.53 -9.83
CA PHE A 111 9.34 -2.96 -9.85
C PHE A 111 10.30 -3.69 -10.79
N ASN A 112 11.00 -4.67 -10.24
CA ASN A 112 11.81 -5.60 -11.00
C ASN A 112 10.92 -6.69 -11.63
N PRO A 113 11.13 -7.04 -12.91
CA PRO A 113 10.50 -8.21 -13.54
C PRO A 113 10.51 -9.50 -12.71
N TYR A 114 11.51 -9.70 -11.85
CA TYR A 114 11.59 -10.88 -10.97
C TYR A 114 10.64 -10.84 -9.76
N GLY A 115 9.76 -9.83 -9.64
CA GLY A 115 8.72 -9.82 -8.60
C GLY A 115 9.07 -9.07 -7.32
N ALA A 116 10.17 -8.32 -7.31
CA ALA A 116 10.62 -7.52 -6.15
C ALA A 116 10.63 -6.02 -6.46
N TRP A 117 10.47 -5.19 -5.43
CA TRP A 117 10.69 -3.75 -5.53
C TRP A 117 12.08 -3.38 -5.01
N PHE A 118 12.71 -2.40 -5.62
CA PHE A 118 13.91 -1.75 -5.11
C PHE A 118 13.76 -0.23 -5.14
N TRP A 119 14.59 0.46 -4.34
CA TRP A 119 14.64 1.91 -4.29
C TRP A 119 15.62 2.45 -5.32
N ALA A 120 15.24 3.53 -5.99
CA ALA A 120 16.00 4.17 -7.05
C ALA A 120 15.92 5.69 -6.91
N TYR A 121 16.91 6.36 -7.51
CA TYR A 121 16.83 7.79 -7.80
C TYR A 121 15.76 8.05 -8.86
N VAL A 122 15.34 9.32 -8.98
CA VAL A 122 14.28 9.74 -9.93
C VAL A 122 14.67 9.43 -11.39
N ASP A 123 15.96 9.38 -11.69
CA ASP A 123 16.50 9.02 -13.02
C ASP A 123 16.44 7.50 -13.33
N GLY A 124 16.01 6.69 -12.36
CA GLY A 124 15.89 5.25 -12.48
C GLY A 124 17.10 4.44 -12.03
N ASN A 125 18.20 5.09 -11.64
CA ASN A 125 19.38 4.40 -11.14
C ASN A 125 19.11 3.81 -9.74
N PRO A 126 19.51 2.55 -9.46
CA PRO A 126 19.28 1.94 -8.17
C PRO A 126 20.05 2.66 -7.07
N VAL A 127 19.41 2.84 -5.91
CA VAL A 127 20.14 3.18 -4.67
C VAL A 127 20.90 1.93 -4.25
N LEU A 128 22.20 2.08 -3.99
CA LEU A 128 23.07 0.95 -3.64
C LEU A 128 23.37 0.95 -2.14
N ASP A 129 23.49 -0.24 -1.56
CA ASP A 129 23.98 -0.46 -0.21
C ASP A 129 25.52 -0.37 -0.14
N LEU A 130 26.08 -0.58 1.05
CA LEU A 130 27.53 -0.54 1.29
C LEU A 130 28.31 -1.61 0.51
N ASN A 131 27.65 -2.66 0.02
CA ASN A 131 28.25 -3.72 -0.78
C ASN A 131 28.05 -3.50 -2.29
N GLY A 132 27.51 -2.35 -2.69
CA GLY A 132 27.21 -2.04 -4.09
C GLY A 132 25.99 -2.79 -4.64
N GLN A 133 25.14 -3.37 -3.79
CA GLN A 133 23.92 -4.07 -4.20
C GLN A 133 22.71 -3.13 -4.14
N PRO A 134 21.69 -3.31 -5.00
CA PRO A 134 20.46 -2.53 -4.92
C PRO A 134 19.79 -2.64 -3.54
N VAL A 135 19.32 -1.52 -3.01
CA VAL A 135 18.51 -1.48 -1.80
C VAL A 135 17.11 -2.00 -2.12
N TRP A 136 16.89 -3.29 -1.83
CA TRP A 136 15.60 -3.95 -2.01
C TRP A 136 14.58 -3.49 -0.98
N ASP A 137 13.36 -3.24 -1.44
CA ASP A 137 12.23 -2.90 -0.58
C ASP A 137 11.45 -4.15 -0.13
N THR A 138 11.33 -5.14 -1.01
CA THR A 138 10.64 -6.41 -0.75
C THR A 138 11.51 -7.59 -1.18
N VAL A 139 11.33 -8.74 -0.54
CA VAL A 139 11.88 -9.99 -1.08
C VAL A 139 11.22 -10.34 -2.41
N SER A 140 11.94 -11.09 -3.25
CA SER A 140 11.36 -11.70 -4.45
C SER A 140 10.22 -12.62 -4.02
N LEU A 141 9.01 -12.32 -4.45
CA LEU A 141 7.91 -13.27 -4.37
C LEU A 141 8.12 -14.25 -5.52
N GLU A 142 8.82 -15.36 -5.27
CA GLU A 142 8.73 -16.52 -6.16
C GLU A 142 7.24 -16.92 -6.20
N LEU A 143 6.58 -16.57 -7.31
CA LEU A 143 5.20 -16.97 -7.62
C LEU A 143 5.22 -18.23 -8.47
#